data_AF-A0A1Y3PSM0-F1
#
_entry.id   AF-A0A1Y3PSM0-F1
#
_cell.length_a   1.000
_cell.length_b   1.000
_cell.length_c   1.000
_cell.angle_alpha   90.00
_cell.angle_beta   90.00
_cell.angle_gamma   90.00
#
_symmetry.space_group_name_H-M   'P 1'
#
loop_
_entity.id
_entity.type
_entity.pdbx_description
1 polymer ?
#
loop_
_entity_poly.entity_id
_entity_poly.type
_entity_poly.pdbx_seq_one_letter_code
_entity_poly.pdbx_strand_id
1 'polypeptide(L)'
;MGQVLKRAVPHAVLLAYVAAVLFPFVFVVFSLLKGSNVDIATNPFGLPKEWHLENYVEAWVKAKIGVYFFNSVYLSFTSALAGALLAAATAFALSG
;
A
#
# COMPACT_ATOMS: atom_id res chain seq x y z
N MET A 1 -22.90 19.87 25.16
CA MET A 1 -21.50 19.43 25.38
C MET A 1 -21.32 17.89 25.36
N GLY A 2 -22.06 17.12 26.17
CA GLY A 2 -21.79 15.68 26.36
C GLY A 2 -21.94 14.76 25.13
N GLN A 3 -22.79 15.11 24.16
CA GLN A 3 -22.93 14.30 22.93
C GLN A 3 -21.79 14.50 21.93
N VAL A 4 -21.20 15.70 21.88
CA VAL A 4 -20.04 15.98 21.01
C VAL A 4 -18.80 15.26 21.54
N LEU A 5 -18.59 15.25 22.86
CA LEU A 5 -17.49 14.52 23.49
C LEU A 5 -17.61 12.99 23.28
N LYS A 6 -18.82 12.43 23.39
CA LYS A 6 -19.07 11.00 23.10
C LYS A 6 -18.77 10.63 21.64
N ARG A 7 -18.95 11.55 20.70
CA ARG A 7 -18.60 11.36 19.28
C ARG A 7 -17.13 11.62 18.99
N ALA A 8 -16.46 12.49 19.75
CA ALA A 8 -15.04 12.80 19.57
C ALA A 8 -14.12 11.62 19.89
N VAL A 9 -14.46 10.81 20.91
CA VAL A 9 -13.67 9.65 21.32
C VAL A 9 -13.45 8.63 20.18
N PRO A 10 -14.47 8.12 19.48
CA PRO A 10 -14.24 7.18 18.38
C PRO A 10 -13.47 7.82 17.21
N HIS A 11 -13.64 9.11 16.93
CA HIS A 11 -12.86 9.80 15.89
C HIS A 11 -11.39 9.93 16.27
N ALA A 12 -11.08 10.25 17.54
CA ALA A 12 -9.71 10.29 18.03
C ALA A 12 -9.04 8.91 17.96
N VAL A 13 -9.76 7.85 18.33
CA VAL A 13 -9.27 6.47 18.21
C VAL A 13 -9.02 6.08 16.75
N LEU A 14 -9.95 6.42 15.84
CA LEU A 14 -9.77 6.18 14.41
C LEU A 14 -8.59 6.96 13.83
N LEU A 15 -8.39 8.22 14.24
CA LEU A 15 -7.24 9.02 13.81
C LEU A 15 -5.92 8.44 14.31
N ALA A 16 -5.87 7.98 15.56
CA ALA A 16 -4.69 7.29 16.11
C ALA A 16 -4.40 5.98 15.36
N TYR A 17 -5.44 5.23 15.02
CA TYR A 17 -5.32 4.01 14.22
C TYR A 17 -4.80 4.29 12.82
N VAL A 18 -5.36 5.30 12.14
CA VAL A 18 -4.87 5.75 10.82
C VAL A 18 -3.41 6.18 10.90
N ALA A 19 -3.03 6.95 11.92
CA ALA A 19 -1.64 7.36 12.11
C ALA A 19 -0.71 6.15 12.30
N ALA A 20 -1.13 5.15 13.09
CA ALA A 20 -0.38 3.91 13.29
C ALA A 20 -0.22 3.09 11.99
N VAL A 21 -1.27 3.03 11.17
CA VAL A 21 -1.23 2.35 9.86
C VAL A 21 -0.37 3.10 8.87
N LEU A 22 -0.42 4.44 8.84
CA LEU A 22 0.33 5.26 7.89
C LEU A 22 1.81 5.38 8.25
N PHE A 23 2.17 5.26 9.52
CA PHE A 23 3.56 5.34 9.99
C PHE A 23 4.55 4.48 9.16
N PRO A 24 4.32 3.16 8.94
CA PRO A 24 5.21 2.36 8.10
C PRO A 24 5.23 2.80 6.63
N PHE A 25 4.13 3.33 6.08
CA PHE A 25 4.11 3.84 4.70
C PHE A 25 4.97 5.09 4.55
N VAL A 26 4.87 6.02 5.50
CA VAL A 26 5.72 7.22 5.53
C VAL A 26 7.20 6.83 5.63
N PHE A 27 7.51 5.84 6.46
CA PHE A 27 8.86 5.28 6.56
C PHE A 27 9.36 4.69 5.23
N VAL A 28 8.53 3.93 4.51
CA VAL A 28 8.88 3.39 3.18
C VAL A 28 9.12 4.53 2.19
N VAL A 29 8.25 5.54 2.14
CA VAL A 29 8.41 6.70 1.26
C VAL A 29 9.71 7.45 1.55
N PHE A 30 10.03 7.70 2.83
CA PHE A 30 11.29 8.34 3.20
C PHE A 30 12.51 7.49 2.87
N SER A 31 12.39 6.16 2.94
CA SER A 31 13.47 5.25 2.55
C SER A 31 13.74 5.29 1.04
N LEU A 32 12.71 5.52 0.21
CA LEU A 32 12.86 5.68 -1.24
C LEU A 32 13.52 7.00 -1.66
N LEU A 33 13.44 8.03 -0.82
CA LEU A 33 13.97 9.37 -1.09
C LEU A 33 15.44 9.54 -0.64
N LYS A 34 15.96 8.65 0.21
CA LYS A 34 17.33 8.71 0.72
C LYS A 34 18.34 8.22 -0.33
N GLY A 35 19.48 8.91 -0.40
CA GLY A 35 20.54 8.72 -1.41
C GLY A 35 21.31 7.40 -1.31
N SER A 36 21.42 6.83 -0.11
CA SER A 36 22.34 5.72 0.21
C SER A 36 21.72 4.71 1.17
N ASN A 37 21.95 3.40 0.93
CA ASN A 37 21.58 2.31 1.85
C ASN A 37 22.17 2.50 3.26
N VAL A 38 23.29 3.21 3.38
CA VAL A 38 23.95 3.50 4.67
C VAL A 38 23.13 4.51 5.49
N ASP A 39 22.49 5.49 4.86
CA ASP A 39 21.62 6.46 5.54
C ASP A 39 20.29 5.84 5.99
N ILE A 40 19.79 4.85 5.23
CA ILE A 40 18.62 4.06 5.61
C ILE A 40 18.92 3.20 6.84
N ALA A 41 20.11 2.59 6.90
CA ALA A 41 20.53 1.73 8.00
C ALA A 41 20.91 2.48 9.29
N THR A 42 21.48 3.69 9.17
CA THR A 42 21.94 4.49 10.32
C THR A 42 20.84 5.35 10.94
N ASN A 43 19.90 5.87 10.15
CA ASN A 43 18.76 6.62 10.66
C ASN A 43 17.46 6.24 9.93
N PRO A 44 16.88 5.06 10.22
CA PRO A 44 15.71 4.55 9.52
C PRO A 44 14.52 5.52 9.59
N PHE A 45 14.15 5.97 10.79
CA PHE A 45 13.02 6.88 11.00
C PHE A 45 13.36 8.37 10.80
N GLY A 46 14.61 8.68 10.43
CA GLY A 46 15.04 10.04 10.16
C GLY A 46 14.43 10.60 8.89
N LEU A 47 14.14 11.90 8.90
CA LEU A 47 13.77 12.64 7.69
C LEU A 47 14.93 12.63 6.68
N PRO A 48 14.63 12.54 5.36
CA PRO A 48 15.66 12.63 4.33
C PRO A 48 16.34 14.01 4.40
N LYS A 49 17.68 14.02 4.44
CA LYS A 49 18.48 15.26 4.39
C LYS A 49 18.55 15.82 2.98
N GLU A 50 18.58 14.94 1.98
CA GLU A 50 18.61 15.25 0.56
C GLU A 50 17.54 14.42 -0.16
N TRP A 51 16.90 15.02 -1.17
CA TRP A 51 15.79 14.42 -1.89
C TRP A 51 16.29 13.89 -3.24
N HIS A 52 16.48 12.57 -3.36
CA HIS A 52 16.96 11.94 -4.60
C HIS A 52 15.82 11.24 -5.35
N LEU A 53 15.07 11.98 -6.16
CA LEU A 53 13.98 11.41 -6.98
C LEU A 53 14.50 10.47 -8.08
N GLU A 54 15.75 10.61 -8.49
CA GLU A 54 16.41 9.72 -9.44
C GLU A 54 16.49 8.27 -8.92
N ASN A 55 16.69 8.11 -7.61
CA ASN A 55 16.74 6.79 -6.97
C ASN A 55 15.40 6.06 -7.07
N TYR A 56 14.28 6.79 -7.06
CA TYR A 56 12.96 6.20 -7.25
C TYR A 56 12.82 5.58 -8.64
N VAL A 57 13.25 6.31 -9.68
CA VAL A 57 13.20 5.82 -11.07
C VAL A 57 14.16 4.65 -11.26
N GLU A 58 15.38 4.75 -10.70
CA GLU A 58 16.37 3.69 -10.79
C GLU A 58 15.91 2.42 -10.06
N ALA A 59 15.36 2.54 -8.85
CA ALA A 59 14.80 1.42 -8.10
C ALA A 59 13.61 0.79 -8.85
N TRP A 60 12.74 1.60 -9.46
CA TRP A 60 11.61 1.13 -10.25
C TRP A 60 12.04 0.25 -11.43
N VAL A 61 13.09 0.68 -12.15
CA VAL A 61 13.66 -0.07 -13.28
C VAL A 61 14.42 -1.30 -12.79
N LYS A 62 15.33 -1.15 -11.82
CA LYS A 62 16.15 -2.25 -11.27
C LYS A 62 15.30 -3.36 -10.65
N ALA A 63 14.26 -3.01 -9.90
CA ALA A 63 13.35 -3.97 -9.28
C ALA A 63 12.32 -4.54 -10.26
N LYS A 64 12.35 -4.16 -11.54
CA LYS A 64 11.42 -4.61 -12.60
C LYS A 64 9.95 -4.44 -12.20
N ILE A 65 9.62 -3.37 -11.46
CA ILE A 65 8.29 -3.17 -10.88
C ILE A 65 7.22 -3.18 -11.98
N GLY A 66 7.49 -2.56 -13.13
CA GLY A 66 6.56 -2.56 -14.26
C GLY A 66 6.19 -3.97 -14.74
N VAL A 67 7.17 -4.87 -14.89
CA VAL A 67 6.92 -6.25 -15.33
C VAL A 67 6.07 -7.00 -14.31
N TYR A 68 6.43 -6.92 -13.03
CA TYR A 68 5.67 -7.58 -11.97
C TYR A 68 4.25 -7.01 -11.84
N PHE A 69 4.09 -5.70 -11.95
CA PHE A 69 2.78 -5.05 -11.92
C PHE A 69 1.87 -5.59 -13.03
N PHE A 70 2.33 -5.61 -14.28
CA PHE A 70 1.53 -6.12 -15.40
C PHE A 70 1.24 -7.62 -15.26
N ASN A 71 2.19 -8.42 -14.79
CA ASN A 71 1.97 -9.84 -14.52
C ASN A 71 0.88 -10.05 -13.45
N SER A 72 0.92 -9.28 -12.36
CA SER A 72 -0.08 -9.33 -11.30
C SER A 72 -1.46 -8.89 -11.78
N VAL A 73 -1.54 -7.82 -12.58
CA VAL A 73 -2.81 -7.35 -13.17
C VAL A 73 -3.39 -8.41 -14.10
N TYR A 74 -2.57 -8.94 -15.02
CA TYR A 74 -2.99 -9.99 -15.95
C TYR A 74 -3.50 -11.23 -15.22
N LEU A 75 -2.74 -11.73 -14.24
CA LEU A 75 -3.12 -12.91 -13.47
C LEU A 75 -4.38 -12.67 -12.63
N SER A 76 -4.48 -11.52 -11.96
CA SER A 76 -5.64 -11.19 -11.13
C SER A 76 -6.91 -11.03 -11.97
N PHE A 77 -6.81 -10.35 -13.11
CA PHE A 77 -7.94 -10.13 -14.01
C PHE A 77 -8.44 -11.44 -14.64
N THR A 78 -7.54 -12.25 -15.19
CA THR A 78 -7.89 -13.54 -15.77
C THR A 78 -8.50 -14.49 -14.74
N SER A 79 -7.94 -14.54 -13.53
CA SER A 79 -8.48 -15.36 -12.43
C SER A 79 -9.85 -14.88 -11.97
N ALA A 80 -10.04 -13.56 -11.81
CA ALA A 80 -11.32 -12.99 -11.42
C ALA A 80 -12.41 -13.25 -12.47
N LEU A 81 -12.07 -13.10 -13.77
CA LEU A 81 -13.00 -13.37 -14.87
C LEU A 81 -13.39 -14.85 -14.92
N ALA A 82 -12.42 -15.75 -14.90
CA ALA A 82 -12.68 -17.19 -14.88
C ALA A 82 -13.50 -17.60 -13.64
N GLY A 83 -13.12 -17.08 -12.47
CA GLY A 83 -13.83 -17.32 -11.21
C GLY A 83 -15.27 -16.81 -11.26
N ALA A 84 -15.52 -15.63 -11.80
CA ALA A 84 -16.86 -15.07 -11.95
C ALA A 84 -17.74 -15.91 -12.90
N LEU A 85 -17.20 -16.37 -14.03
CA LEU A 85 -17.93 -17.22 -14.97
C LEU A 85 -18.29 -18.57 -14.36
N LEU A 86 -17.35 -19.21 -13.66
CA LEU A 86 -17.60 -20.48 -12.96
C LEU A 86 -18.59 -20.30 -11.80
N ALA A 87 -18.45 -19.23 -11.02
CA ALA A 87 -19.38 -18.89 -9.95
C ALA A 87 -20.79 -18.65 -10.50
N ALA A 88 -20.94 -17.95 -11.63
CA ALA A 88 -22.24 -17.75 -12.27
C ALA A 88 -22.86 -19.07 -12.76
N ALA A 89 -22.06 -19.93 -13.42
CA ALA A 89 -22.54 -21.22 -13.92
C ALA A 89 -22.98 -22.16 -12.79
N THR A 90 -22.20 -22.22 -11.70
CA THR A 90 -22.52 -23.03 -10.52
C THR A 90 -23.73 -22.50 -9.76
N ALA A 91 -23.82 -21.17 -9.58
CA ALA A 91 -24.98 -20.53 -8.95
C ALA A 91 -26.27 -20.81 -9.73
N PHE A 92 -26.23 -20.77 -11.07
CA PHE A 92 -27.38 -21.12 -11.90
C PHE A 92 -27.79 -22.59 -11.73
N ALA A 93 -26.82 -23.51 -11.74
CA ALA A 93 -27.08 -24.94 -11.56
C ALA A 93 -27.66 -25.30 -10.18
N LEU A 94 -27.30 -24.55 -9.13
CA LEU A 94 -27.81 -24.76 -7.77
C LEU A 94 -29.14 -24.04 -7.49
N SER A 95 -29.52 -23.08 -8.33
CA SER A 95 -30.74 -22.28 -8.13
C SER A 95 -32.04 -22.97 -8.58
N GLY A 96 -31.95 -24.16 -9.19
CA GLY A 96 -33.09 -25.02 -9.52
C GLY A 96 -33.22 -26.18 -8.53
#